data_AF-A0A8X6GER9-F1
#
_entry.id   AF-A0A8X6GER9-F1
#
_cell.length_a   1.000
_cell.length_b   1.000
_cell.length_c   1.000
_cell.angle_alpha   90.00
_cell.angle_beta   90.00
_cell.angle_gamma   90.00
#
_symmetry.space_group_name_H-M   'P 1'
#
loop_
_entity.id
_entity.type
_entity.pdbx_description
1 polymer ?
#
loop_
_entity_poly.entity_id
_entity_poly.type
_entity_poly.pdbx_seq_one_letter_code
_entity_poly.pdbx_strand_id
1 'polypeptide(L)'
;LAQVTPKDNVARTIEVDGSTYTFQQLHFHWGSRYDQGSEHTLDDVRYALEAHFVHTNKDNNIAVVGVFFQADTHDNEAFLPISNVLPQIPFKDNSVDLQSDLILNDLLPSNPAGYYHYDGSLTTPACSEGVKWFVLKGVKQIGEKQLNELRNLYSTTKDKDYAGCQITNNYRPLQPLNDRVVVETPN
;
A
#
# COMPACT_ATOMS: atom_id res chain seq x y z
N LEU A 1 -5.38 8.20 4.38
CA LEU A 1 -4.38 7.15 4.11
C LEU A 1 -3.02 7.70 4.53
N ALA A 2 -2.14 6.87 5.06
CA ALA A 2 -0.73 7.25 5.23
C ALA A 2 -0.04 7.11 3.87
N GLN A 3 0.57 8.19 3.37
CA GLN A 3 1.14 8.27 2.02
C GLN A 3 2.56 8.80 2.06
N VAL A 4 3.44 8.20 1.25
CA VAL A 4 4.82 8.61 1.01
C VAL A 4 4.96 9.04 -0.44
N THR A 5 5.56 10.20 -0.69
CA THR A 5 5.81 10.75 -2.03
C THR A 5 7.30 11.04 -2.23
N PRO A 6 7.86 10.78 -3.42
CA PRO A 6 9.25 11.09 -3.71
C PRO A 6 9.48 12.61 -3.79
N LYS A 7 10.63 13.08 -3.28
CA LYS A 7 11.09 14.48 -3.38
C LYS A 7 12.50 14.62 -3.97
N ASP A 8 13.11 13.51 -4.38
CA ASP A 8 14.51 13.43 -4.81
C ASP A 8 14.72 13.60 -6.32
N ASN A 9 13.65 13.86 -7.08
CA ASN A 9 13.66 13.95 -8.55
C ASN A 9 14.19 12.69 -9.26
N VAL A 10 14.23 11.54 -8.58
CA VAL A 10 14.65 10.27 -9.17
C VAL A 10 13.44 9.53 -9.70
N ALA A 11 13.36 9.40 -11.03
CA ALA A 11 12.34 8.59 -11.68
C ALA A 11 12.57 7.10 -11.38
N ARG A 12 11.52 6.44 -10.91
CA ARG A 12 11.48 4.99 -10.66
C ARG A 12 10.33 4.45 -11.48
N THR A 13 10.58 3.42 -12.29
CA THR A 13 9.63 3.02 -13.33
C THR A 13 9.39 1.53 -13.38
N ILE A 14 8.22 1.17 -13.92
CA ILE A 14 7.88 -0.18 -14.36
C ILE A 14 7.45 -0.14 -15.82
N GLU A 15 7.62 -1.25 -16.53
CA GLU A 15 7.16 -1.42 -17.90
C GLU A 15 5.89 -2.27 -17.92
N VAL A 16 4.83 -1.76 -18.53
CA VAL A 16 3.54 -2.45 -18.64
C VAL A 16 3.02 -2.28 -20.05
N ASP A 17 2.82 -3.40 -20.76
CA ASP A 17 2.33 -3.43 -22.14
C ASP A 17 3.14 -2.52 -23.10
N GLY A 18 4.46 -2.47 -22.93
CA GLY A 18 5.37 -1.62 -23.72
C GLY A 18 5.28 -0.13 -23.42
N SER A 19 4.62 0.26 -22.32
CA SER A 19 4.56 1.63 -21.82
C SER A 19 5.27 1.75 -20.47
N THR A 20 6.08 2.80 -20.34
CA THR A 20 6.71 3.17 -19.07
C THR A 20 5.72 3.85 -18.12
N TYR A 21 5.59 3.32 -16.90
CA TYR A 21 4.85 3.92 -15.80
C TYR A 21 5.82 4.38 -14.72
N THR A 22 5.72 5.63 -14.31
CA THR A 22 6.58 6.27 -13.30
C THR A 22 5.90 6.24 -11.94
N PHE A 23 6.63 5.82 -10.90
CA PHE A 23 6.20 5.82 -9.51
C PHE A 23 5.83 7.23 -9.04
N GLN A 24 4.66 7.35 -8.42
CA GLN A 24 4.10 8.61 -7.94
C GLN A 24 4.04 8.64 -6.41
N GLN A 25 3.59 7.55 -5.80
CA GLN A 25 3.41 7.47 -4.35
C GLN A 25 3.29 6.03 -3.88
N LEU A 26 3.55 5.83 -2.59
CA LEU A 26 3.25 4.63 -1.83
C LEU A 26 2.26 4.96 -0.73
N HIS A 27 1.25 4.11 -0.53
CA HIS A 27 0.34 4.21 0.62
C HIS A 27 -0.05 2.84 1.15
N PHE A 28 -0.73 2.83 2.29
CA PHE A 28 -1.01 1.61 3.05
C PHE A 28 -2.50 1.47 3.37
N HIS A 29 -2.95 0.23 3.32
CA HIS A 29 -4.23 -0.25 3.84
C HIS A 29 -3.97 -1.19 5.01
N TRP A 30 -4.66 -1.00 6.11
CA TRP A 30 -4.54 -1.81 7.31
C TRP A 30 -5.89 -1.96 8.00
N GLY A 31 -5.95 -2.88 8.94
CA GLY A 31 -7.10 -3.01 9.81
C GLY A 31 -6.74 -3.10 11.27
N SER A 32 -7.80 -3.20 12.06
CA SER A 32 -7.77 -3.21 13.53
C SER A 32 -7.14 -4.48 14.09
N ARG A 33 -7.07 -5.55 13.29
CA ARG A 33 -6.50 -6.84 13.67
C ARG A 33 -5.26 -7.18 12.86
N TYR A 34 -4.42 -8.04 13.41
CA TYR A 34 -3.17 -8.50 12.79
C TYR A 34 -3.36 -9.49 11.63
N ASP A 35 -4.60 -9.90 11.36
CA ASP A 35 -4.98 -10.87 10.32
C ASP A 35 -6.01 -10.31 9.33
N GLN A 36 -6.33 -9.01 9.40
CA GLN A 36 -7.34 -8.39 8.53
C GLN A 36 -7.03 -6.91 8.27
N GLY A 37 -6.47 -6.61 7.10
CA GLY A 37 -6.12 -5.24 6.73
C GLY A 37 -5.70 -5.02 5.27
N SER A 38 -5.30 -6.07 4.55
CA SER A 38 -5.09 -5.99 3.10
C SER A 38 -6.39 -5.68 2.38
N GLU A 39 -6.34 -5.10 1.18
CA GLU A 39 -7.53 -4.89 0.34
C GLU A 39 -7.87 -6.17 -0.42
N HIS A 40 -6.86 -6.74 -1.07
CA HIS A 40 -6.94 -8.03 -1.72
C HIS A 40 -6.90 -9.18 -0.70
N THR A 41 -7.32 -10.34 -1.17
CA THR A 41 -7.10 -11.63 -0.52
C THR A 41 -6.37 -12.55 -1.47
N LEU A 42 -5.50 -13.40 -0.94
CA LEU A 42 -4.87 -14.48 -1.68
C LEU A 42 -5.43 -15.79 -1.13
N ASP A 43 -6.07 -16.59 -1.99
CA ASP A 43 -6.75 -17.84 -1.58
C ASP A 43 -7.66 -17.64 -0.35
N ASP A 44 -8.49 -16.59 -0.41
CA ASP A 44 -9.40 -16.14 0.66
C ASP A 44 -8.72 -15.67 1.97
N VAL A 45 -7.39 -15.63 2.01
CA VAL A 45 -6.63 -15.10 3.15
C VAL A 45 -6.47 -13.60 3.02
N ARG A 46 -6.89 -12.87 4.06
CA ARG A 46 -6.58 -11.44 4.25
C ARG A 46 -5.33 -11.30 5.11
N TYR A 47 -4.47 -10.34 4.77
CA TYR A 47 -3.23 -10.06 5.48
C TYR A 47 -3.36 -8.82 6.36
N ALA A 48 -2.38 -8.59 7.24
CA ALA A 48 -2.41 -7.51 8.23
C ALA A 48 -2.40 -6.11 7.59
N LEU A 49 -1.69 -5.99 6.47
CA LEU A 49 -1.51 -4.74 5.73
C LEU A 49 -1.28 -5.04 4.25
N GLU A 50 -1.65 -4.09 3.40
CA GLU A 50 -1.26 -4.08 2.00
C GLU A 50 -0.71 -2.71 1.61
N ALA A 51 0.44 -2.71 0.95
CA ALA A 51 1.07 -1.51 0.43
C ALA A 51 0.80 -1.38 -1.07
N HIS A 52 0.40 -0.18 -1.51
CA HIS A 52 0.10 0.13 -2.91
C HIS A 52 1.12 1.11 -3.46
N PHE A 53 1.91 0.65 -4.42
CA PHE A 53 2.86 1.46 -5.18
C PHE A 53 2.16 1.95 -6.45
N VAL A 54 1.81 3.22 -6.48
CA VAL A 54 1.04 3.82 -7.57
C VAL A 54 1.99 4.41 -8.60
N HIS A 55 1.76 4.05 -9.87
CA HIS A 55 2.52 4.52 -11.01
C HIS A 55 1.58 5.10 -12.07
N THR A 56 2.07 6.07 -12.84
CA THR A 56 1.35 6.64 -13.98
C THR A 56 2.20 6.68 -15.24
N ASN A 57 1.60 6.45 -16.40
CA ASN A 57 2.28 6.65 -17.68
C ASN A 57 2.05 8.09 -18.20
N LYS A 58 2.65 8.40 -19.36
CA LYS A 58 2.52 9.72 -20.03
C LYS A 58 1.07 10.12 -20.38
N ASP A 59 0.17 9.14 -20.50
CA ASP A 59 -1.24 9.32 -20.85
C ASP A 59 -2.14 9.38 -19.59
N ASN A 60 -1.54 9.41 -18.40
CA ASN A 60 -2.20 9.34 -17.09
C ASN A 60 -2.95 8.03 -16.78
N ASN A 61 -2.66 6.95 -17.52
CA ASN A 61 -3.11 5.62 -17.13
C ASN A 61 -2.39 5.22 -15.83
N ILE A 62 -3.08 4.44 -14.99
CA ILE A 62 -2.59 4.07 -13.66
C ILE A 62 -2.25 2.59 -13.63
N ALA A 63 -1.08 2.27 -13.06
CA ALA A 63 -0.71 0.93 -12.66
C ALA A 63 -0.39 0.90 -11.16
N VAL A 64 -0.89 -0.12 -10.45
CA VAL A 64 -0.67 -0.28 -9.01
C VAL A 64 -0.03 -1.63 -8.74
N VAL A 65 1.11 -1.62 -8.03
CA VAL A 65 1.72 -2.83 -7.48
C VAL A 65 1.26 -2.99 -6.03
N GLY A 66 0.60 -4.10 -5.72
CA GLY A 66 0.13 -4.46 -4.39
C GLY A 66 1.09 -5.44 -3.71
N VAL A 67 1.44 -5.18 -2.45
CA VAL A 67 2.31 -6.04 -1.65
C VAL A 67 1.65 -6.35 -0.31
N PHE A 68 1.50 -7.64 -0.01
CA PHE A 68 0.95 -8.10 1.26
C PHE A 68 1.99 -8.07 2.38
N PHE A 69 1.53 -7.73 3.58
CA PHE A 69 2.31 -7.78 4.80
C PHE A 69 1.55 -8.58 5.87
N GLN A 70 2.18 -9.61 6.41
CA GLN A 70 1.68 -10.33 7.58
C GLN A 70 2.35 -9.78 8.85
N ALA A 71 1.63 -9.81 9.97
CA ALA A 71 2.16 -9.37 11.24
C ALA A 71 3.23 -10.36 11.77
N ASP A 72 4.30 -9.81 12.34
CA ASP A 72 5.38 -10.54 13.00
C ASP A 72 5.72 -9.87 14.34
N THR A 73 6.36 -10.62 15.24
CA THR A 73 6.89 -10.08 16.50
C THR A 73 8.12 -9.19 16.30
N HIS A 74 8.83 -9.33 15.18
CA HIS A 74 10.02 -8.56 14.82
C HIS A 74 9.65 -7.43 13.86
N ASP A 75 10.30 -6.29 14.04
CA ASP A 75 10.13 -5.16 13.14
C ASP A 75 10.74 -5.46 11.77
N ASN A 76 10.11 -4.92 10.72
CA ASN A 76 10.64 -4.94 9.38
C ASN A 76 11.56 -3.71 9.19
N GLU A 77 12.85 -3.97 9.06
CA GLU A 77 13.89 -2.95 8.85
C GLU A 77 13.58 -2.02 7.67
N ALA A 78 13.05 -2.55 6.56
CA ALA A 78 12.70 -1.76 5.38
C ALA A 78 11.55 -0.77 5.63
N PHE A 79 10.73 -1.03 6.64
CA PHE A 79 9.60 -0.18 7.04
C PHE A 79 9.99 0.87 8.09
N LEU A 80 11.15 0.75 8.73
CA LEU A 80 11.61 1.68 9.77
C LEU A 80 11.63 3.15 9.36
N PRO A 81 12.09 3.53 8.14
CA PRO A 81 12.06 4.94 7.72
C PRO A 81 10.66 5.55 7.80
N ILE A 82 9.61 4.73 7.58
CA ILE A 82 8.22 5.13 7.63
C ILE A 82 7.71 5.11 9.07
N SER A 83 7.83 3.98 9.78
CA SER A 83 7.26 3.85 11.13
C SER A 83 7.85 4.86 12.11
N ASN A 84 9.12 5.21 11.98
CA ASN A 84 9.80 6.16 12.88
C ASN A 84 9.22 7.58 12.81
N VAL A 85 8.57 7.95 11.70
CA VAL A 85 8.00 9.30 11.52
C VAL A 85 6.49 9.37 11.72
N LEU A 86 5.78 8.23 11.74
CA LEU A 86 4.33 8.18 11.96
C LEU A 86 3.86 8.92 13.22
N PRO A 87 4.54 8.84 14.39
CA PRO A 87 4.16 9.59 15.59
C PRO A 87 4.15 11.12 15.42
N GLN A 88 4.84 11.64 14.38
CA GLN A 88 4.91 13.07 14.08
C GLN A 88 3.77 13.55 13.19
N ILE A 89 3.02 12.63 12.57
CA ILE A 89 1.89 12.91 11.69
C ILE A 89 0.57 12.26 12.14
N PRO A 90 0.18 12.34 13.43
CA PRO A 90 -0.95 11.59 13.96
C PRO A 90 -2.30 12.05 13.39
N PHE A 91 -2.42 13.30 12.93
CA PHE A 91 -3.67 13.85 12.43
C PHE A 91 -3.66 14.05 10.92
N LYS A 92 -4.86 14.10 10.33
CA LYS A 92 -5.05 14.45 8.93
C LYS A 92 -4.32 15.75 8.59
N ASP A 93 -3.78 15.81 7.37
CA ASP A 93 -3.06 16.95 6.79
C ASP A 93 -1.70 17.25 7.47
N ASN A 94 -1.28 16.46 8.47
CA ASN A 94 0.10 16.48 8.94
C ASN A 94 1.03 15.84 7.90
N SER A 95 2.24 16.39 7.77
CA SER A 95 3.28 15.84 6.91
C SER A 95 4.65 16.08 7.53
N VAL A 96 5.57 15.18 7.24
CA VAL A 96 6.96 15.22 7.71
C VAL A 96 7.84 14.56 6.65
N ASP A 97 9.08 15.02 6.53
CA ASP A 97 10.08 14.36 5.70
C ASP A 97 10.60 13.10 6.40
N LEU A 98 10.90 12.06 5.62
CA LEU A 98 11.59 10.88 6.14
C LEU A 98 12.96 11.30 6.68
N GLN A 99 13.34 10.75 7.83
CA GLN A 99 14.62 11.07 8.50
C GLN A 99 15.78 10.18 8.03
N SER A 100 15.48 9.18 7.20
CA SER A 100 16.41 8.27 6.57
C SER A 100 15.89 7.83 5.21
N ASP A 101 16.77 7.35 4.34
CA ASP A 101 16.39 6.88 3.01
C ASP A 101 15.41 5.69 3.09
N LEU A 102 14.42 5.71 2.20
CA LEU A 102 13.52 4.58 1.97
C LEU A 102 13.91 3.87 0.68
N ILE A 103 14.41 2.63 0.82
CA ILE A 103 14.72 1.77 -0.33
C ILE A 103 13.46 1.01 -0.73
N LEU A 104 12.76 1.47 -1.78
CA LEU A 104 11.49 0.88 -2.20
C LEU A 104 11.58 -0.62 -2.50
N ASN A 105 12.70 -1.08 -3.07
CA ASN A 105 12.91 -2.50 -3.38
C ASN A 105 12.93 -3.38 -2.13
N ASP A 106 13.36 -2.86 -0.97
CA ASP A 106 13.41 -3.63 0.27
C ASP A 106 12.01 -3.84 0.87
N LEU A 107 11.03 -3.04 0.44
CA LEU A 107 9.61 -3.25 0.74
C LEU A 107 8.96 -4.29 -0.17
N LEU A 108 9.60 -4.67 -1.27
CA LEU A 108 9.09 -5.71 -2.17
C LEU A 108 9.54 -7.11 -1.68
N PRO A 109 8.79 -8.18 -2.00
CA PRO A 109 9.26 -9.55 -1.82
C PRO A 109 10.48 -9.85 -2.70
N SER A 110 11.28 -10.83 -2.29
CA SER A 110 12.47 -11.25 -3.03
C SER A 110 12.12 -11.70 -4.46
N ASN A 111 12.95 -11.29 -5.43
CA ASN A 111 12.80 -11.65 -6.83
C ASN A 111 13.29 -13.10 -7.07
N PRO A 112 12.58 -13.93 -7.85
CA PRO A 112 11.26 -13.66 -8.43
C PRO A 112 10.11 -13.87 -7.45
N ALA A 113 9.27 -12.84 -7.35
CA ALA A 113 8.13 -12.81 -6.44
C ALA A 113 6.85 -13.38 -7.07
N GLY A 114 6.79 -13.46 -8.42
CA GLY A 114 5.57 -13.73 -9.17
C GLY A 114 4.46 -12.71 -8.88
N TYR A 115 3.41 -12.69 -9.70
CA TYR A 115 2.28 -11.80 -9.46
C TYR A 115 1.00 -12.27 -10.15
N TYR A 116 -0.12 -11.72 -9.69
CA TYR A 116 -1.40 -11.74 -10.38
C TYR A 116 -1.66 -10.38 -11.04
N HIS A 117 -2.17 -10.37 -12.26
CA HIS A 117 -2.49 -9.17 -13.01
C HIS A 117 -3.93 -9.17 -13.51
N TYR A 118 -4.60 -8.02 -13.36
CA TYR A 118 -5.95 -7.81 -13.89
C TYR A 118 -6.25 -6.30 -14.05
N ASP A 119 -7.25 -5.96 -14.87
CA ASP A 119 -7.78 -4.59 -14.97
C ASP A 119 -8.91 -4.36 -13.94
N GLY A 120 -8.78 -3.28 -13.19
CA GLY A 120 -9.69 -2.93 -12.09
C GLY A 120 -9.92 -1.43 -11.96
N SER A 121 -10.12 -1.00 -10.72
CA SER A 121 -10.40 0.41 -10.39
C SER A 121 -9.46 0.91 -9.29
N LEU A 122 -9.54 2.21 -9.02
CA LEU A 122 -9.14 2.74 -7.72
C LEU A 122 -10.02 2.13 -6.62
N THR A 123 -9.44 1.90 -5.45
CA THR A 123 -10.13 1.34 -4.28
C THR A 123 -10.71 2.41 -3.36
N THR A 124 -10.38 3.68 -3.63
CA THR A 124 -10.94 4.86 -2.96
C THR A 124 -11.84 5.64 -3.92
N PRO A 125 -12.86 6.36 -3.41
CA PRO A 125 -13.69 7.24 -4.23
C PRO A 125 -12.83 8.23 -5.04
N ALA A 126 -13.10 8.46 -6.33
CA ALA A 126 -14.31 8.11 -7.10
C ALA A 126 -14.37 6.69 -7.71
N CYS A 127 -13.49 5.77 -7.30
CA CYS A 127 -13.47 4.37 -7.78
C CYS A 127 -13.33 4.23 -9.31
N SER A 128 -12.60 5.14 -9.96
CA SER A 128 -12.40 5.14 -11.41
C SER A 128 -11.80 3.83 -11.90
N GLU A 129 -12.37 3.27 -12.97
CA GLU A 129 -11.89 2.05 -13.64
C GLU A 129 -10.69 2.31 -14.56
N GLY A 130 -10.09 1.24 -15.11
CA GLY A 130 -8.93 1.30 -16.00
C GLY A 130 -7.57 1.23 -15.29
N VAL A 131 -7.57 0.83 -14.02
CA VAL A 131 -6.33 0.65 -13.23
C VAL A 131 -5.76 -0.74 -13.50
N LYS A 132 -4.50 -0.80 -13.92
CA LYS A 132 -3.76 -2.06 -14.08
C LYS A 132 -3.20 -2.51 -12.74
N TRP A 133 -3.72 -3.61 -12.20
CA TRP A 133 -3.28 -4.16 -10.92
C TRP A 133 -2.21 -5.23 -11.09
N PHE A 134 -1.18 -5.19 -10.26
CA PHE A 134 -0.13 -6.21 -10.16
C PHE A 134 0.05 -6.59 -8.70
N VAL A 135 -0.60 -7.66 -8.26
CA VAL A 135 -0.57 -8.12 -6.87
C VAL A 135 0.53 -9.17 -6.72
N LEU A 136 1.60 -8.84 -6.01
CA LEU A 136 2.72 -9.75 -5.82
C LEU A 136 2.32 -10.94 -4.95
N LYS A 137 2.80 -12.14 -5.26
CA LYS A 137 2.47 -13.35 -4.49
C LYS A 137 3.23 -13.43 -3.17
N GLY A 138 4.42 -12.84 -3.13
CA GLY A 138 5.25 -12.82 -1.93
C GLY A 138 4.67 -11.94 -0.83
N VAL A 139 4.73 -12.43 0.41
CA VAL A 139 4.25 -11.75 1.61
C VAL A 139 5.46 -11.25 2.42
N LYS A 140 5.45 -9.97 2.79
CA LYS A 140 6.46 -9.38 3.68
C LYS A 140 6.02 -9.48 5.14
N GLN A 141 6.98 -9.36 6.05
CA GLN A 141 6.67 -9.23 7.47
C GLN A 141 6.49 -7.75 7.84
N ILE A 142 5.71 -7.46 8.86
CA ILE A 142 5.68 -6.15 9.52
C ILE A 142 5.53 -6.35 11.03
N GLY A 143 6.30 -5.63 11.82
CA GLY A 143 6.24 -5.72 13.27
C GLY A 143 4.89 -5.28 13.81
N GLU A 144 4.37 -5.96 14.83
CA GLU A 144 3.12 -5.55 15.50
C GLU A 144 3.18 -4.11 16.02
N LYS A 145 4.38 -3.66 16.46
CA LYS A 145 4.62 -2.27 16.89
C LYS A 145 4.48 -1.30 15.73
N GLN A 146 5.09 -1.61 14.58
CA GLN A 146 4.99 -0.80 13.36
C GLN A 146 3.54 -0.69 12.86
N LEU A 147 2.77 -1.79 12.92
CA LEU A 147 1.33 -1.77 12.63
C LEU A 147 0.56 -0.88 13.60
N ASN A 148 0.91 -0.90 14.88
CA ASN A 148 0.24 -0.06 15.87
C ASN A 148 0.51 1.44 15.64
N GLU A 149 1.68 1.81 15.11
CA GLU A 149 1.92 3.20 14.71
C GLU A 149 0.97 3.69 13.62
N LEU A 150 0.62 2.83 12.65
CA LEU A 150 -0.41 3.14 11.64
C LEU A 150 -1.81 3.27 12.27
N ARG A 151 -2.13 2.42 13.23
CA ARG A 151 -3.43 2.44 13.95
C ARG A 151 -3.59 3.64 14.88
N ASN A 152 -2.49 4.31 15.23
CA ASN A 152 -2.49 5.55 16.01
C ASN A 152 -2.77 6.80 15.15
N LEU A 153 -2.96 6.65 13.84
CA LEU A 153 -3.31 7.75 12.96
C LEU A 153 -4.82 8.04 13.00
N TYR A 154 -5.16 9.32 12.88
CA TYR A 154 -6.53 9.84 12.92
C TYR A 154 -6.95 10.37 11.55
N SER A 155 -8.21 10.08 11.18
CA SER A 155 -8.83 10.55 9.93
C SER A 155 -9.28 12.02 9.96
N THR A 156 -9.07 12.70 11.08
CA THR A 156 -9.51 14.09 11.33
C THR A 156 -8.32 14.97 11.71
N THR A 157 -8.53 16.28 11.68
CA THR A 157 -7.57 17.30 12.11
C THR A 157 -7.60 17.49 13.63
N LYS A 158 -6.50 17.98 14.21
CA LYS A 158 -6.32 18.09 15.68
C LYS A 158 -7.31 19.06 16.36
N ASP A 159 -7.84 20.03 15.63
CA ASP A 159 -8.77 21.05 16.09
C ASP A 159 -10.22 20.54 16.25
N LYS A 160 -10.51 19.31 15.81
CA LYS A 160 -11.83 18.68 15.91
C LYS A 160 -11.86 17.65 17.03
N ASP A 161 -13.07 17.28 17.47
CA ASP A 161 -13.24 16.08 18.28
C ASP A 161 -12.76 14.87 17.46
N TYR A 162 -11.75 14.18 17.99
CA TYR A 162 -11.07 13.06 17.34
C TYR A 162 -11.34 11.72 18.02
N ALA A 163 -12.18 11.70 19.07
CA ALA A 163 -12.60 10.47 19.70
C ALA A 163 -13.26 9.53 18.67
N GLY A 164 -12.76 8.31 18.55
CA GLY A 164 -13.26 7.32 17.58
C GLY A 164 -12.90 7.59 16.12
N CYS A 165 -12.08 8.59 15.83
CA CYS A 165 -11.62 8.90 14.47
C CYS A 165 -10.33 8.18 14.07
N GLN A 166 -9.83 7.24 14.90
CA GLN A 166 -8.68 6.40 14.54
C GLN A 166 -8.95 5.63 13.24
N ILE A 167 -7.95 5.59 12.38
CA ILE A 167 -8.02 4.83 11.13
C ILE A 167 -7.79 3.35 11.48
N THR A 168 -8.89 2.59 11.56
CA THR A 168 -8.84 1.22 12.09
C THR A 168 -9.38 0.14 11.17
N ASN A 169 -9.78 0.43 9.92
CA ASN A 169 -10.08 -0.53 8.84
C ASN A 169 -10.20 0.27 7.52
N ASN A 170 -9.09 0.68 6.93
CA ASN A 170 -9.08 1.53 5.74
C ASN A 170 -8.98 0.77 4.43
N TYR A 171 -9.49 -0.46 4.38
CA TYR A 171 -9.56 -1.30 3.18
C TYR A 171 -11.02 -1.44 2.69
N ARG A 172 -11.20 -1.53 1.37
CA ARG A 172 -12.49 -1.76 0.73
C ARG A 172 -12.87 -3.24 0.82
N PRO A 173 -14.17 -3.58 1.00
CA PRO A 173 -14.64 -4.95 0.83
C PRO A 173 -14.35 -5.52 -0.55
N LEU A 174 -14.16 -6.84 -0.64
CA LEU A 174 -13.97 -7.54 -1.93
C LEU A 174 -15.09 -7.21 -2.90
N GLN A 175 -14.73 -7.01 -4.16
CA GLN A 175 -15.66 -6.78 -5.25
C GLN A 175 -15.75 -8.04 -6.12
N PRO A 176 -16.92 -8.36 -6.68
CA PRO A 176 -17.07 -9.53 -7.55
C PRO A 176 -16.19 -9.39 -8.80
N LEU A 177 -15.70 -10.52 -9.31
CA LEU A 177 -14.88 -10.54 -10.52
C LEU A 177 -15.65 -10.10 -11.76
N ASN A 178 -16.98 -10.34 -11.83
CA ASN A 178 -17.81 -9.98 -12.98
C ASN A 178 -17.17 -10.40 -14.31
N ASP A 179 -16.84 -11.69 -14.44
CA ASP A 179 -16.23 -12.32 -15.62
C ASP A 179 -14.79 -11.88 -15.97
N ARG A 180 -14.17 -11.00 -15.18
CA ARG A 180 -12.75 -10.64 -15.38
C ARG A 180 -11.84 -11.83 -15.16
N VAL A 181 -10.86 -11.97 -16.05
CA VAL A 181 -9.78 -12.96 -15.94
C VAL A 181 -8.65 -12.35 -15.11
N VAL A 182 -8.20 -13.10 -14.11
CA VAL A 182 -6.96 -12.81 -13.38
C VAL A 182 -5.85 -13.64 -14.02
N VAL A 183 -4.81 -12.98 -14.52
CA VAL A 183 -3.66 -13.64 -15.15
C VAL A 183 -2.59 -13.86 -14.10
N GLU A 184 -2.03 -15.07 -14.07
CA GLU A 184 -0.95 -15.42 -13.17
C GLU A 184 0.40 -15.43 -13.92
N THR A 185 1.38 -14.72 -13.36
CA THR A 185 2.79 -14.81 -13.76
C THR A 185 3.55 -15.59 -12.69
N PRO A 186 4.20 -16.72 -13.04
CA PRO A 186 4.96 -17.52 -12.09
C PRO A 186 6.26 -16.82 -11.65
N ASN A 187 6.88 -17.38 -10.62
CA ASN A 187 8.22 -17.00 -10.17
C ASN A 187 9.28 -17.50 -11.16
#